data_AF-A0AA42ZDS2-F1
#
_entry.id   AF-A0AA42ZDS2-F1
#
_cell.length_a   1.000
_cell.length_b   1.000
_cell.length_c   1.000
_cell.angle_alpha   90.00
_cell.angle_beta   90.00
_cell.angle_gamma   90.00
#
_symmetry.space_group_name_H-M   'P 1'
#
loop_
_entity.id
_entity.type
_entity.pdbx_description
1 polymer ?
#
loop_
_entity_poly.entity_id
_entity_poly.type
_entity_poly.pdbx_seq_one_letter_code
_entity_poly.pdbx_strand_id
1 'polypeptide(L)'
;MTNDIFEQILKDHKELSSLPQTLAEVLKIVKDENASTRDLADVLVKDPALTAKLLRIVNSPYYGAGREITTVTQAAMTLGTRAISALALSSSIYDLSGQWQVSVDRQRFWRHSLEVAMAARMIARESGYAYPEEAFICGLLHDIGILILEKSFPDKFQRIWKQAEAGESISELEEHIWGTNHARIGQFLLEQWGLPAVICEAVGHHHSQILTESTDPELRPAQIVSLANLVSRFTIAKVRPELAENAESMSTLSAALELAPPRLVQLQEDLLSAFIEEAKFLEIEIGSPEELLIEANRIIYSHYLSVENLLSENRRMQQEVARAQMEKATLEALKTITATFNHYINNASATILGRAQLIELKIKSDEIGDPNGEAAGAMSTIVEGVNTITSVIAELQELTKFKTTVYHDDTYIIDLEGRLKKQLDHLQRGHSAAAVAKPPPQST
;
A
#
# COMPACT_ATOMS: atom_id res chain seq x y z
N MET A 1 -18.01 25.61 5.00
CA MET A 1 -16.66 25.33 5.53
C MET A 1 -15.62 25.26 4.43
N THR A 2 -15.76 24.46 3.36
CA THR A 2 -14.77 24.45 2.26
C THR A 2 -14.74 25.74 1.42
N ASN A 3 -15.88 26.31 1.00
CA ASN A 3 -15.86 27.58 0.24
C ASN A 3 -15.30 28.78 1.04
N ASP A 4 -15.39 28.74 2.37
CA ASP A 4 -15.00 29.86 3.23
C ASP A 4 -13.48 30.11 3.19
N ILE A 5 -12.65 29.08 2.98
CA ILE A 5 -11.19 29.24 2.95
C ILE A 5 -10.70 29.89 1.66
N PHE A 6 -11.26 29.53 0.52
CA PHE A 6 -10.90 30.08 -0.78
C PHE A 6 -11.24 31.57 -0.85
N GLU A 7 -12.43 31.95 -0.37
CA GLU A 7 -12.85 33.35 -0.27
C GLU A 7 -11.96 34.15 0.69
N GLN A 8 -11.60 33.55 1.83
CA GLN A 8 -10.70 34.19 2.80
C GLN A 8 -9.31 34.46 2.21
N ILE A 9 -8.73 33.49 1.48
CA ILE A 9 -7.43 33.66 0.81
C ILE A 9 -7.47 34.83 -0.17
N LEU A 10 -8.49 34.92 -1.03
CA LEU A 10 -8.61 36.04 -1.98
C LEU A 10 -8.82 37.39 -1.30
N LYS A 11 -9.53 37.41 -0.17
CA LYS A 11 -9.79 38.62 0.60
C LYS A 11 -8.52 39.15 1.27
N ASP A 12 -7.74 38.25 1.87
CA ASP A 12 -6.54 38.59 2.65
C ASP A 12 -5.33 38.87 1.76
N HIS A 13 -5.29 38.23 0.58
CA HIS A 13 -4.19 38.34 -0.38
C HIS A 13 -4.69 38.79 -1.75
N LYS A 14 -5.18 40.02 -1.83
CA LYS A 14 -5.65 40.60 -3.10
C LYS A 14 -4.58 40.62 -4.18
N GLU A 15 -3.31 40.70 -3.82
CA GLU A 15 -2.19 40.58 -4.75
C GLU A 15 -2.14 39.21 -5.45
N LEU A 16 -2.69 38.16 -4.85
CA LEU A 16 -2.83 36.85 -5.49
C LEU A 16 -3.98 36.81 -6.50
N SER A 17 -4.92 37.76 -6.46
CA SER A 17 -5.98 37.87 -7.48
C SER A 17 -5.51 38.56 -8.76
N SER A 18 -4.33 39.20 -8.74
CA SER A 18 -3.77 39.93 -9.88
C SER A 18 -2.35 39.47 -10.19
N LEU A 19 -2.19 38.77 -11.31
CA LEU A 19 -0.86 38.50 -11.85
C LEU A 19 -0.12 39.80 -12.17
N PRO A 20 1.22 39.84 -12.05
CA PRO A 20 2.02 40.88 -12.68
C PRO A 20 1.61 41.05 -14.15
N GLN A 21 1.52 42.30 -14.62
CA GLN A 21 0.96 42.62 -15.94
C GLN A 21 1.64 41.84 -17.08
N THR A 22 2.97 41.69 -17.01
CA THR A 22 3.76 40.88 -17.96
C THR A 22 3.28 39.43 -18.02
N LEU A 23 2.95 38.83 -16.88
CA LEU A 23 2.47 37.45 -16.79
C LEU A 23 1.05 37.29 -17.34
N ALA A 24 0.18 38.24 -17.05
CA ALA A 24 -1.17 38.26 -17.62
C ALA A 24 -1.14 38.40 -19.15
N GLU A 25 -0.21 39.20 -19.70
CA GLU A 25 0.01 39.31 -21.14
C GLU A 25 0.58 37.99 -21.73
N VAL A 26 1.53 37.35 -21.05
CA VAL A 26 2.06 36.02 -21.44
C VAL A 26 0.94 34.97 -21.49
N LEU A 27 0.06 34.91 -20.47
CA LEU A 27 -1.05 33.94 -20.45
C LEU A 27 -2.09 34.19 -21.55
N LYS A 28 -2.34 35.46 -21.92
CA LYS A 28 -3.20 35.78 -23.07
C LYS A 28 -2.63 35.20 -24.36
N ILE A 29 -1.32 35.31 -24.56
CA ILE A 29 -0.61 34.79 -25.73
C ILE A 29 -0.65 33.26 -25.76
N VAL A 30 -0.48 32.59 -24.62
CA VAL A 30 -0.57 31.12 -24.54
C VAL A 30 -1.95 30.59 -24.94
N LYS A 31 -3.01 31.35 -24.63
CA LYS A 31 -4.40 30.97 -24.93
C LYS A 31 -4.83 31.28 -26.36
N ASP A 32 -4.11 32.13 -27.07
CA ASP A 32 -4.45 32.51 -28.43
C ASP A 32 -3.74 31.57 -29.43
N GLU A 33 -4.52 30.72 -30.08
CA GLU A 33 -4.03 29.78 -31.10
C GLU A 33 -3.40 30.48 -32.31
N ASN A 34 -3.67 31.78 -32.50
CA ASN A 34 -3.09 32.59 -33.58
C ASN A 34 -1.85 33.37 -33.14
N ALA A 35 -1.50 33.36 -31.86
CA ALA A 35 -0.38 34.13 -31.37
C ALA A 35 0.95 33.55 -31.88
N SER A 36 1.80 34.45 -32.34
CA SER A 36 3.12 34.10 -32.84
C SER A 36 4.15 34.01 -31.70
N THR A 37 5.25 33.31 -31.96
CA THR A 37 6.43 33.33 -31.07
C THR A 37 6.99 34.74 -30.86
N ARG A 38 6.72 35.66 -31.79
CA ARG A 38 7.12 37.06 -31.71
C ARG A 38 6.28 37.83 -30.70
N ASP A 39 4.98 37.58 -30.65
CA ASP A 39 4.10 38.24 -29.68
C ASP A 39 4.55 37.93 -28.24
N LEU A 40 4.94 36.66 -27.98
CA LEU A 40 5.49 36.24 -26.69
C LEU A 40 6.80 36.95 -26.37
N ALA A 41 7.70 37.04 -27.36
CA ALA A 41 8.97 37.74 -27.20
C ALA A 41 8.77 39.23 -26.91
N ASP A 42 7.84 39.89 -27.60
CA ASP A 42 7.56 41.32 -27.44
C ASP A 42 6.98 41.64 -26.05
N VAL A 43 6.27 40.71 -25.42
CA VAL A 43 5.83 40.85 -24.03
C VAL A 43 6.98 40.62 -23.05
N LEU A 44 7.73 39.53 -23.20
CA LEU A 44 8.78 39.17 -22.25
C LEU A 44 9.93 40.18 -22.23
N VAL A 45 10.29 40.76 -23.38
CA VAL A 45 11.36 41.77 -23.49
C VAL A 45 11.04 43.05 -22.70
N LYS A 46 9.76 43.32 -22.39
CA LYS A 46 9.36 44.44 -21.51
C LYS A 46 9.83 44.25 -20.06
N ASP A 47 10.18 43.01 -19.69
CA ASP A 47 10.77 42.66 -18.41
C ASP A 47 12.19 42.09 -18.62
N PRO A 48 13.22 42.95 -18.56
CA PRO A 48 14.61 42.53 -18.79
C PRO A 48 15.12 41.51 -17.77
N ALA A 49 14.61 41.53 -16.53
CA ALA A 49 15.02 40.60 -15.49
C ALA A 49 14.45 39.19 -15.78
N LEU A 50 13.17 39.12 -16.11
CA LEU A 50 12.52 37.87 -16.53
C LEU A 50 13.12 37.32 -17.82
N THR A 51 13.40 38.18 -18.79
CA THR A 51 14.07 37.80 -20.05
C THR A 51 15.45 37.22 -19.80
N ALA A 52 16.27 37.85 -18.96
CA ALA A 52 17.61 37.35 -18.65
C ALA A 52 17.58 36.00 -17.93
N LYS A 53 16.67 35.82 -16.96
CA LYS A 53 16.46 34.53 -16.27
C LYS A 53 16.00 33.45 -17.23
N LEU A 54 15.05 33.77 -18.10
CA LEU A 54 14.56 32.82 -19.09
C LEU A 54 15.64 32.41 -20.08
N LEU A 55 16.39 33.37 -20.65
CA LEU A 55 17.51 33.05 -21.53
C LEU A 55 18.58 32.22 -20.82
N ARG A 56 18.85 32.50 -19.54
CA ARG A 56 19.72 31.65 -18.72
C ARG A 56 19.17 30.23 -18.68
N ILE A 57 17.93 30.02 -18.21
CA ILE A 57 17.29 28.69 -18.12
C ILE A 57 17.33 27.95 -19.46
N VAL A 58 17.01 28.62 -20.56
CA VAL A 58 16.95 27.96 -21.88
C VAL A 58 18.33 27.57 -22.42
N ASN A 59 19.39 28.23 -21.97
CA ASN A 59 20.77 27.84 -22.25
C ASN A 59 21.34 26.84 -21.24
N SER A 60 20.52 26.33 -20.31
CA SER A 60 21.01 25.37 -19.34
C SER A 60 21.40 24.05 -19.99
N PRO A 61 22.30 23.28 -19.37
CA PRO A 61 22.70 21.96 -19.84
C PRO A 61 21.49 21.03 -20.09
N TYR A 62 20.42 21.15 -19.29
CA TYR A 62 19.22 20.31 -19.42
C TYR A 62 18.37 20.62 -20.65
N TYR A 63 18.34 21.88 -21.10
CA TYR A 63 17.63 22.25 -22.33
C TYR A 63 18.48 22.04 -23.58
N GLY A 64 19.81 21.99 -23.44
CA GLY A 64 20.70 21.39 -24.43
C GLY A 64 20.59 22.03 -25.82
N ALA A 65 20.53 23.36 -25.89
CA ALA A 65 20.64 24.03 -27.18
C ALA A 65 22.08 23.85 -27.69
N GLY A 66 22.28 23.06 -28.76
CA GLY A 66 23.61 22.90 -29.40
C GLY A 66 24.23 24.20 -29.95
N ARG A 67 23.56 25.34 -29.75
CA ARG A 67 23.99 26.71 -30.01
C ARG A 67 23.45 27.61 -28.89
N GLU A 68 24.21 28.64 -28.52
CA GLU A 68 23.77 29.66 -27.56
C GLU A 68 22.51 30.39 -28.08
N ILE A 69 21.47 30.44 -27.25
CA ILE A 69 20.21 31.13 -27.51
C ILE A 69 20.30 32.54 -26.90
N THR A 70 20.28 33.56 -27.74
CA THR A 70 20.50 34.96 -27.31
C THR A 70 19.24 35.81 -27.31
N THR A 71 18.10 35.26 -27.78
CA THR A 71 16.84 35.99 -27.89
C THR A 71 15.63 35.14 -27.46
N VAL A 72 14.60 35.78 -26.93
CA VAL A 72 13.35 35.11 -26.52
C VAL A 72 12.65 34.45 -27.71
N THR A 73 12.72 35.05 -28.89
CA THR A 73 12.19 34.43 -30.12
C THR A 73 12.89 33.10 -30.44
N GLN A 74 14.23 33.05 -30.35
CA GLN A 74 14.98 31.79 -30.53
C GLN A 74 14.63 30.76 -29.46
N ALA A 75 14.44 31.21 -28.22
CA ALA A 75 14.02 30.36 -27.11
C ALA A 75 12.64 29.74 -27.39
N ALA A 76 11.67 30.57 -27.80
CA ALA A 76 10.31 30.14 -28.15
C ALA A 76 10.26 29.24 -29.39
N MET A 77 11.15 29.44 -30.37
CA MET A 77 11.27 28.54 -31.52
C MET A 77 11.90 27.20 -31.16
N THR A 78 12.77 27.16 -30.15
CA THR A 78 13.49 25.94 -29.76
C THR A 78 12.67 25.09 -28.80
N LEU A 79 12.04 25.72 -27.81
CA LEU A 79 11.29 25.04 -26.74
C LEU A 79 9.77 25.08 -26.93
N GLY A 80 9.28 25.92 -27.84
CA GLY A 80 7.86 26.21 -28.00
C GLY A 80 7.38 27.35 -27.09
N THR A 81 6.29 28.01 -27.50
CA THR A 81 5.69 29.14 -26.78
C THR A 81 5.17 28.75 -25.40
N ARG A 82 4.59 27.56 -25.26
CA ARG A 82 4.07 27.04 -23.97
C ARG A 82 5.17 26.89 -22.92
N ALA A 83 6.32 26.31 -23.27
CA ALA A 83 7.44 26.12 -22.37
C ALA A 83 8.01 27.44 -21.85
N ILE A 84 8.28 28.37 -22.78
CA ILE A 84 8.78 29.72 -22.46
C ILE A 84 7.82 30.48 -21.55
N SER A 85 6.54 30.44 -21.86
CA SER A 85 5.52 31.15 -21.09
C SER A 85 5.45 30.67 -19.65
N ALA A 86 5.74 29.40 -19.44
CA ALA A 86 5.63 28.81 -18.13
C ALA A 86 6.91 28.85 -17.30
N LEU A 87 8.07 28.87 -17.95
CA LEU A 87 9.33 29.31 -17.31
C LEU A 87 9.22 30.76 -16.85
N ALA A 88 8.57 31.61 -17.64
CA ALA A 88 8.29 32.99 -17.25
C ALA A 88 7.33 33.05 -16.05
N LEU A 89 6.26 32.24 -16.08
CA LEU A 89 5.30 32.12 -14.97
C LEU A 89 5.96 31.64 -13.69
N SER A 90 6.72 30.55 -13.73
CA SER A 90 7.38 29.97 -12.56
C SER A 90 8.45 30.88 -11.98
N SER A 91 9.25 31.54 -12.82
CA SER A 91 10.22 32.55 -12.37
C SER A 91 9.54 33.72 -11.66
N SER A 92 8.38 34.14 -12.16
CA SER A 92 7.63 35.25 -11.55
C SER A 92 7.00 34.84 -10.23
N ILE A 93 6.50 33.60 -10.12
CA ILE A 93 5.99 33.03 -8.88
C ILE A 93 7.11 32.85 -7.85
N TYR A 94 8.30 32.42 -8.29
CA TYR A 94 9.50 32.37 -7.47
C TYR A 94 9.81 33.73 -6.85
N ASP A 95 9.81 34.79 -7.66
CA ASP A 95 10.07 36.15 -7.21
C ASP A 95 8.98 36.71 -6.29
N LEU A 96 7.70 36.45 -6.60
CA LEU A 96 6.56 36.83 -5.75
C LEU A 96 6.62 36.16 -4.38
N SER A 97 6.95 34.87 -4.35
CA SER A 97 7.18 34.15 -3.09
C SER A 97 8.42 34.67 -2.35
N GLY A 98 9.33 35.35 -3.08
CA GLY A 98 10.56 36.00 -2.63
C GLY A 98 10.41 36.82 -1.35
N GLN A 99 9.23 37.41 -1.20
CA GLN A 99 8.93 38.43 -0.20
C GLN A 99 8.17 37.87 1.02
N TRP A 100 7.87 36.56 1.05
CA TRP A 100 7.04 35.96 2.09
C TRP A 100 7.90 35.40 3.22
N GLN A 101 7.55 35.73 4.47
CA GLN A 101 8.17 35.16 5.68
C GLN A 101 7.54 33.80 5.93
N VAL A 102 8.27 32.73 5.61
CA VAL A 102 7.78 31.35 5.66
C VAL A 102 8.65 30.49 6.59
N SER A 103 8.01 29.55 7.28
CA SER A 103 8.64 28.47 8.03
C SER A 103 9.15 27.34 7.13
N VAL A 104 8.53 27.17 5.95
CA VAL A 104 9.03 26.26 4.91
C VAL A 104 10.39 26.74 4.43
N ASP A 105 11.34 25.81 4.42
CA ASP A 105 12.64 26.03 3.81
C ASP A 105 12.46 26.22 2.30
N ARG A 106 12.54 27.48 1.86
CA ARG A 106 12.29 27.88 0.47
C ARG A 106 13.23 27.19 -0.50
N GLN A 107 14.47 26.97 -0.09
CA GLN A 107 15.45 26.28 -0.89
C GLN A 107 15.01 24.82 -1.10
N ARG A 108 14.55 24.13 -0.05
CA ARG A 108 13.97 22.78 -0.18
C ARG A 108 12.73 22.75 -1.06
N PHE A 109 11.83 23.72 -0.90
CA PHE A 109 10.61 23.83 -1.70
C PHE A 109 10.92 23.89 -3.20
N TRP A 110 11.80 24.80 -3.61
CA TRP A 110 12.14 24.99 -5.01
C TRP A 110 13.04 23.87 -5.56
N ARG A 111 13.91 23.30 -4.72
CA ARG A 111 14.69 22.10 -5.05
C ARG A 111 13.78 20.92 -5.38
N HIS A 112 12.79 20.65 -4.52
CA HIS A 112 11.78 19.62 -4.74
C HIS A 112 10.95 19.91 -6.01
N SER A 113 10.40 21.12 -6.12
CA SER A 113 9.56 21.52 -7.27
C SER A 113 10.29 21.40 -8.61
N LEU A 114 11.58 21.76 -8.66
CA LEU A 114 12.39 21.59 -9.86
C LEU A 114 12.64 20.11 -10.18
N GLU A 115 12.96 19.28 -9.19
CA GLU A 115 13.17 17.85 -9.43
C GLU A 115 11.87 17.18 -9.91
N VAL A 116 10.71 17.52 -9.33
CA VAL A 116 9.40 17.05 -9.79
C VAL A 116 9.13 17.51 -11.23
N ALA A 117 9.43 18.77 -11.57
CA ALA A 117 9.27 19.28 -12.92
C ALA A 117 10.11 18.50 -13.95
N MET A 118 11.39 18.27 -13.64
CA MET A 118 12.31 17.51 -14.49
C MET A 118 11.86 16.06 -14.63
N ALA A 119 11.44 15.43 -13.54
CA ALA A 119 10.88 14.07 -13.54
C ALA A 119 9.61 13.99 -14.39
N ALA A 120 8.67 14.93 -14.22
CA ALA A 120 7.42 14.98 -14.98
C ALA A 120 7.67 15.09 -16.48
N ARG A 121 8.65 15.92 -16.89
CA ARG A 121 9.06 16.04 -18.30
C ARG A 121 9.64 14.73 -18.85
N MET A 122 10.51 14.06 -18.09
CA MET A 122 11.10 12.79 -18.50
C MET A 122 10.03 11.69 -18.60
N ILE A 123 9.16 11.58 -17.59
CA ILE A 123 8.03 10.64 -17.56
C ILE A 123 7.07 10.90 -18.73
N ALA A 124 6.77 12.17 -19.03
CA ALA A 124 5.92 12.53 -20.16
C ALA A 124 6.51 12.06 -21.51
N ARG A 125 7.83 12.22 -21.71
CA ARG A 125 8.50 11.73 -22.92
C ARG A 125 8.43 10.21 -23.06
N GLU A 126 8.71 9.50 -21.97
CA GLU A 126 8.73 8.04 -21.96
C GLU A 126 7.33 7.43 -22.09
N SER A 127 6.32 8.06 -21.48
CA SER A 127 4.92 7.63 -21.57
C SER A 127 4.21 8.07 -22.85
N GLY A 128 4.92 8.73 -23.78
CA GLY A 128 4.37 9.19 -25.05
C GLY A 128 3.40 10.38 -24.96
N TYR A 129 3.41 11.13 -23.85
CA TYR A 129 2.60 12.34 -23.72
C TYR A 129 3.10 13.43 -24.68
N ALA A 130 2.19 14.01 -25.46
CA ALA A 130 2.52 14.93 -26.55
C ALA A 130 3.12 16.27 -26.08
N TYR A 131 2.90 16.65 -24.82
CA TYR A 131 3.28 17.97 -24.29
C TYR A 131 4.21 17.83 -23.07
N PRO A 132 5.45 17.34 -23.22
CA PRO A 132 6.36 17.13 -22.09
C PRO A 132 6.72 18.42 -21.36
N GLU A 133 6.76 19.55 -22.08
CA GLU A 133 6.96 20.86 -21.45
C GLU A 133 5.75 21.27 -20.62
N GLU A 134 4.54 20.83 -20.95
CA GLU A 134 3.35 21.07 -20.11
C GLU A 134 3.44 20.30 -18.80
N ALA A 135 3.85 19.03 -18.86
CA ALA A 135 4.10 18.21 -17.68
C ALA A 135 5.17 18.81 -16.75
N PHE A 136 6.23 19.41 -17.32
CA PHE A 136 7.24 20.14 -16.55
C PHE A 136 6.61 21.26 -15.72
N ILE A 137 5.69 22.02 -16.30
CA ILE A 137 5.02 23.14 -15.64
C ILE A 137 4.15 22.64 -14.49
N CYS A 138 3.35 21.61 -14.75
CA CYS A 138 2.49 21.02 -13.73
C CYS A 138 3.35 20.54 -12.55
N GLY A 139 4.48 19.88 -12.81
CA GLY A 139 5.42 19.46 -11.76
C GLY A 139 6.07 20.63 -11.02
N LEU A 140 6.38 21.73 -11.70
CA LEU A 140 6.97 22.91 -11.07
C LEU A 140 5.99 23.67 -10.16
N LEU A 141 4.70 23.62 -10.49
CA LEU A 141 3.64 24.35 -9.80
C LEU A 141 2.82 23.49 -8.83
N HIS A 142 3.04 22.17 -8.78
CA HIS A 142 2.15 21.24 -8.08
C HIS A 142 1.90 21.60 -6.61
N ASP A 143 2.96 22.05 -5.92
CA ASP A 143 2.91 22.37 -4.50
C ASP A 143 2.77 23.88 -4.20
N ILE A 144 2.42 24.71 -5.20
CA ILE A 144 2.33 26.16 -4.99
C ILE A 144 1.31 26.55 -3.91
N GLY A 145 0.27 25.72 -3.70
CA GLY A 145 -0.72 25.92 -2.65
C GLY A 145 -0.15 25.87 -1.23
N ILE A 146 0.99 25.21 -1.01
CA ILE A 146 1.68 25.18 0.28
C ILE A 146 2.08 26.60 0.69
N LEU A 147 2.70 27.34 -0.23
CA LEU A 147 3.15 28.71 0.03
C LEU A 147 1.96 29.64 0.33
N ILE A 148 0.81 29.39 -0.29
CA ILE A 148 -0.42 30.16 -0.05
C ILE A 148 -1.01 29.84 1.32
N LEU A 149 -1.14 28.56 1.67
CA LEU A 149 -1.67 28.13 2.96
C LEU A 149 -0.80 28.65 4.11
N GLU A 150 0.51 28.59 3.95
CA GLU A 150 1.45 29.11 4.93
C GLU A 150 1.33 30.62 5.10
N LYS A 151 1.27 31.37 4.00
CA LYS A 151 1.12 32.82 4.05
C LYS A 151 -0.21 33.25 4.67
N SER A 152 -1.29 32.54 4.34
CA SER A 152 -2.65 32.88 4.75
C SER A 152 -2.94 32.45 6.19
N PHE A 153 -2.35 31.33 6.63
CA PHE A 153 -2.63 30.71 7.93
C PHE A 153 -1.36 30.25 8.66
N PRO A 154 -0.41 31.16 8.94
CA PRO A 154 0.93 30.79 9.41
C PRO A 154 0.92 29.95 10.70
N ASP A 155 0.09 30.31 11.68
CA ASP A 155 0.02 29.58 12.96
C ASP A 155 -0.54 28.16 12.81
N LYS A 156 -1.52 27.95 11.92
CA LYS A 156 -2.09 26.62 11.66
C LYS A 156 -1.13 25.80 10.82
N PHE A 157 -0.54 26.41 9.80
CA PHE A 157 0.43 25.76 8.92
C PHE A 157 1.66 25.30 9.70
N GLN A 158 2.16 26.10 10.66
CA GLN A 158 3.28 25.69 11.52
C GLN A 158 2.98 24.41 12.32
N ARG A 159 1.72 24.17 12.72
CA ARG A 159 1.32 22.93 13.43
C ARG A 159 1.26 21.73 12.50
N ILE A 160 0.77 21.92 11.28
CA ILE A 160 0.82 20.88 10.22
C ILE A 160 2.27 20.53 9.94
N TRP A 161 3.12 21.55 9.75
CA TRP A 161 4.52 21.37 9.41
C TRP A 161 5.28 20.53 10.45
N LYS A 162 5.02 20.75 11.74
CA LYS A 162 5.62 19.95 12.83
C LYS A 162 5.22 18.48 12.79
N GLN A 163 3.97 18.17 12.44
CA GLN A 163 3.48 16.79 12.30
C GLN A 163 4.02 16.14 11.02
N ALA A 164 4.11 16.90 9.93
CA ALA A 164 4.76 16.46 8.70
C ALA A 164 6.26 16.14 8.92
N GLU A 165 6.96 16.92 9.74
CA GLU A 165 8.34 16.60 10.16
C GLU A 165 8.44 15.32 11.02
N ALA A 166 7.32 14.82 11.57
CA ALA A 166 7.22 13.54 12.26
C ALA A 166 6.83 12.37 11.34
N GLY A 167 6.56 12.63 10.05
CA GLY A 167 6.29 11.62 9.03
C GLY A 167 4.83 11.50 8.60
N GLU A 168 3.93 12.35 9.12
CA GLU A 168 2.53 12.38 8.69
C GLU A 168 2.37 13.08 7.32
N SER A 169 1.36 12.68 6.55
CA SER A 169 1.08 13.27 5.24
C SER A 169 0.58 14.71 5.38
N ILE A 170 1.25 15.66 4.71
CA ILE A 170 0.84 17.08 4.70
C ILE A 170 -0.59 17.20 4.16
N SER A 171 -0.90 16.55 3.04
CA SER A 171 -2.21 16.68 2.38
C SER A 171 -3.35 16.14 3.24
N GLU A 172 -3.11 15.08 4.02
CA GLU A 172 -4.12 14.52 4.94
C GLU A 172 -4.34 15.41 6.17
N LEU A 173 -3.26 15.96 6.73
CA LEU A 173 -3.33 16.92 7.83
C LEU A 173 -4.10 18.19 7.43
N GLU A 174 -3.85 18.68 6.22
CA GLU A 174 -4.57 19.82 5.66
C GLU A 174 -6.05 19.50 5.46
N GLU A 175 -6.37 18.34 4.88
CA GLU A 175 -7.74 17.89 4.69
C GLU A 175 -8.49 17.79 6.04
N HIS A 176 -7.82 17.31 7.08
CA HIS A 176 -8.38 17.22 8.43
C HIS A 176 -8.67 18.61 9.04
N ILE A 177 -7.78 19.58 8.83
CA ILE A 177 -7.87 20.91 9.45
C ILE A 177 -8.78 21.86 8.66
N TRP A 178 -8.77 21.76 7.33
CA TRP A 178 -9.40 22.72 6.43
C TRP A 178 -10.48 22.11 5.52
N GLY A 179 -10.60 20.79 5.43
CA GLY A 179 -11.47 20.11 4.47
C GLY A 179 -11.01 20.25 3.02
N THR A 180 -9.76 20.68 2.83
CA THR A 180 -9.08 20.81 1.54
C THR A 180 -7.57 20.73 1.77
N ASN A 181 -6.81 20.51 0.71
CA ASN A 181 -5.35 20.43 0.75
C ASN A 181 -4.69 21.44 -0.21
N HIS A 182 -3.36 21.55 -0.14
CA HIS A 182 -2.56 22.44 -0.97
C HIS A 182 -2.74 22.20 -2.47
N ALA A 183 -2.98 20.96 -2.91
CA ALA A 183 -3.22 20.66 -4.32
C ALA A 183 -4.45 21.44 -4.83
N ARG A 184 -5.58 21.35 -4.11
CA ARG A 184 -6.82 22.06 -4.47
C ARG A 184 -6.70 23.57 -4.29
N ILE A 185 -5.96 24.05 -3.28
CA ILE A 185 -5.64 25.48 -3.14
C ILE A 185 -4.80 25.97 -4.33
N GLY A 186 -3.82 25.18 -4.76
CA GLY A 186 -2.99 25.44 -5.92
C GLY A 186 -3.84 25.52 -7.19
N GLN A 187 -4.66 24.52 -7.46
CA GLN A 187 -5.62 24.53 -8.57
C GLN A 187 -6.45 25.81 -8.60
N PHE A 188 -7.10 26.14 -7.47
CA PHE A 188 -7.92 27.33 -7.37
C PHE A 188 -7.14 28.60 -7.72
N LEU A 189 -5.92 28.75 -7.20
CA LEU A 189 -5.07 29.89 -7.51
C LEU A 189 -4.75 29.97 -9.00
N LEU A 190 -4.37 28.85 -9.61
CA LEU A 190 -4.05 28.77 -11.03
C LEU A 190 -5.27 29.10 -11.91
N GLU A 191 -6.47 28.70 -11.50
CA GLU A 191 -7.73 29.08 -12.15
C GLU A 191 -7.99 30.59 -12.07
N GLN A 192 -7.77 31.22 -10.91
CA GLN A 192 -7.89 32.67 -10.75
C GLN A 192 -6.90 33.43 -11.63
N TRP A 193 -5.69 32.89 -11.78
CA TRP A 193 -4.67 33.39 -12.71
C TRP A 193 -4.99 33.13 -14.17
N GLY A 194 -6.01 32.30 -14.44
CA GLY A 194 -6.44 31.96 -15.77
C GLY A 194 -5.43 31.07 -16.48
N LEU A 195 -4.80 30.12 -15.80
CA LEU A 195 -4.03 29.07 -16.48
C LEU A 195 -4.96 28.12 -17.26
N PRO A 196 -4.41 27.36 -18.24
CA PRO A 196 -5.16 26.29 -18.91
C PRO A 196 -5.68 25.24 -17.91
N ALA A 197 -6.91 24.76 -18.13
CA ALA A 197 -7.59 23.79 -17.27
C ALA A 197 -6.74 22.54 -17.00
N VAL A 198 -6.07 22.01 -18.03
CA VAL A 198 -5.15 20.87 -17.90
C VAL A 198 -4.07 21.08 -16.84
N ILE A 199 -3.50 22.29 -16.72
CA ILE A 199 -2.49 22.58 -15.71
C ILE A 199 -3.15 22.67 -14.33
N CYS A 200 -4.29 23.36 -14.24
CA CYS A 200 -5.04 23.52 -13.00
C CYS A 200 -5.46 22.15 -12.43
N GLU A 201 -6.00 21.27 -13.27
CA GLU A 201 -6.45 19.92 -12.91
C GLU A 201 -5.27 19.02 -12.52
N ALA A 202 -4.17 19.06 -13.28
CA ALA A 202 -2.96 18.30 -12.93
C ALA A 202 -2.43 18.68 -11.54
N VAL A 203 -2.38 19.99 -11.24
CA VAL A 203 -2.00 20.50 -9.93
C VAL A 203 -3.04 20.17 -8.87
N GLY A 204 -4.33 20.24 -9.16
CA GLY A 204 -5.39 19.95 -8.19
C GLY A 204 -5.48 18.49 -7.78
N HIS A 205 -5.15 17.59 -8.70
CA HIS A 205 -5.42 16.17 -8.54
C HIS A 205 -4.16 15.36 -8.23
N HIS A 206 -2.97 15.96 -8.10
CA HIS A 206 -1.73 15.18 -7.97
C HIS A 206 -1.62 14.30 -6.69
N HIS A 207 -2.46 14.52 -5.68
CA HIS A 207 -2.62 13.62 -4.50
C HIS A 207 -3.87 12.70 -4.59
N SER A 208 -4.62 12.76 -5.68
CA SER A 208 -5.90 12.06 -5.80
C SER A 208 -5.70 10.58 -6.08
N GLN A 209 -6.28 9.75 -5.22
CA GLN A 209 -6.31 8.29 -5.39
C GLN A 209 -7.12 7.85 -6.62
N ILE A 210 -8.00 8.71 -7.16
CA ILE A 210 -8.82 8.41 -8.37
C ILE A 210 -7.95 8.27 -9.63
N LEU A 211 -6.71 8.78 -9.60
CA LEU A 211 -5.80 8.74 -10.74
C LEU A 211 -5.26 7.35 -11.07
N THR A 212 -5.32 6.40 -10.14
CA THR A 212 -4.60 5.13 -10.25
C THR A 212 -5.28 4.08 -11.15
N GLU A 213 -6.57 4.25 -11.46
CA GLU A 213 -7.35 3.28 -12.26
C GLU A 213 -7.93 3.85 -13.57
N SER A 214 -7.78 5.16 -13.79
CA SER A 214 -8.36 5.82 -14.96
C SER A 214 -7.45 5.76 -16.18
N THR A 215 -8.02 5.41 -17.34
CA THR A 215 -7.38 5.52 -18.66
C THR A 215 -7.75 6.82 -19.37
N ASP A 216 -8.38 7.76 -18.68
CA ASP A 216 -8.79 9.04 -19.25
C ASP A 216 -7.56 9.85 -19.67
N PRO A 217 -7.41 10.18 -20.97
CA PRO A 217 -6.32 11.02 -21.45
C PRO A 217 -6.23 12.38 -20.74
N GLU A 218 -7.35 12.92 -20.25
CA GLU A 218 -7.38 14.21 -19.55
C GLU A 218 -6.71 14.14 -18.17
N LEU A 219 -6.66 12.96 -17.54
CA LEU A 219 -6.01 12.76 -16.25
C LEU A 219 -4.52 12.42 -16.37
N ARG A 220 -4.02 12.16 -17.58
CA ARG A 220 -2.62 11.78 -17.83
C ARG A 220 -1.61 12.80 -17.29
N PRO A 221 -1.82 14.13 -17.42
CA PRO A 221 -0.94 15.13 -16.82
C PRO A 221 -0.88 15.03 -15.30
N ALA A 222 -2.02 14.79 -14.64
CA ALA A 222 -2.08 14.59 -13.20
C ALA A 222 -1.33 13.33 -12.77
N GLN A 223 -1.54 12.20 -13.47
CA GLN A 223 -0.81 10.94 -13.24
C GLN A 223 0.71 11.11 -13.38
N ILE A 224 1.15 11.84 -14.40
CA ILE A 224 2.57 12.15 -14.63
C ILE A 224 3.14 12.93 -13.45
N VAL A 225 2.44 13.96 -12.97
CA VAL A 225 2.89 14.79 -11.83
C VAL A 225 2.90 13.97 -10.53
N SER A 226 1.88 13.16 -10.29
CA SER A 226 1.83 12.26 -9.14
C SER A 226 3.02 11.30 -9.13
N LEU A 227 3.30 10.64 -10.25
CA LEU A 227 4.45 9.73 -10.36
C LEU A 227 5.77 10.51 -10.20
N ALA A 228 5.88 11.68 -10.82
CA ALA A 228 7.05 12.56 -10.71
C ALA A 228 7.33 12.96 -9.25
N ASN A 229 6.29 13.28 -8.49
CA ASN A 229 6.40 13.60 -7.07
C ASN A 229 6.90 12.38 -6.26
N LEU A 230 6.34 11.20 -6.51
CA LEU A 230 6.75 9.96 -5.83
C LEU A 230 8.20 9.56 -6.12
N VAL A 231 8.69 9.76 -7.35
CA VAL A 231 10.07 9.41 -7.73
C VAL A 231 11.10 10.46 -7.37
N SER A 232 10.66 11.69 -7.07
CA SER A 232 11.50 12.79 -6.58
C SER A 232 12.31 12.33 -5.38
N ARG A 233 13.58 12.74 -5.28
CA ARG A 233 14.52 12.38 -4.19
C ARG A 233 14.51 13.42 -3.09
N PHE A 234 14.36 14.68 -3.45
CA PHE A 234 14.18 15.78 -2.53
C PHE A 234 12.73 15.87 -2.10
N THR A 235 12.50 16.21 -0.84
CA THR A 235 11.17 16.45 -0.28
C THR A 235 11.13 17.81 0.38
N ILE A 236 9.94 18.41 0.44
CA ILE A 236 9.75 19.69 1.12
C ILE A 236 9.84 19.46 2.65
N ALA A 237 9.17 18.42 3.15
CA ALA A 237 9.32 17.97 4.52
C ALA A 237 10.59 17.12 4.70
N LYS A 238 11.08 17.12 5.93
CA LYS A 238 12.30 16.42 6.36
C LYS A 238 12.16 14.89 6.43
N VAL A 239 10.93 14.38 6.49
CA VAL A 239 10.60 12.95 6.57
C VAL A 239 9.69 12.62 5.41
N ARG A 240 9.89 11.45 4.79
CA ARG A 240 8.92 10.90 3.84
C ARG A 240 7.82 10.13 4.58
N PRO A 241 6.56 10.26 4.16
CA PRO A 241 5.49 9.38 4.60
C PRO A 241 5.77 7.91 4.22
N GLU A 242 4.98 6.99 4.78
CA GLU A 242 5.24 5.55 4.78
C GLU A 242 5.64 4.96 3.41
N LEU A 243 6.69 4.14 3.41
CA LEU A 243 7.30 3.59 2.19
C LEU A 243 6.39 2.60 1.45
N ALA A 244 5.52 1.90 2.17
CA ALA A 244 4.66 0.86 1.59
C ALA A 244 3.59 1.47 0.66
N GLU A 245 2.90 2.51 1.13
CA GLU A 245 1.86 3.23 0.36
C GLU A 245 2.45 3.90 -0.89
N ASN A 246 3.66 4.46 -0.76
CA ASN A 246 4.37 5.08 -1.88
C ASN A 246 4.79 4.05 -2.94
N ALA A 247 5.22 2.85 -2.54
CA ALA A 247 5.62 1.79 -3.46
C ALA A 247 4.43 1.24 -4.26
N GLU A 248 3.29 1.05 -3.60
CA GLU A 248 2.05 0.63 -4.27
C GLU A 248 1.56 1.70 -5.25
N SER A 249 1.48 2.95 -4.81
CA SER A 249 1.08 4.08 -5.66
C SER A 249 2.00 4.25 -6.88
N MET A 250 3.32 4.14 -6.67
CA MET A 250 4.31 4.22 -7.74
C MET A 250 4.16 3.07 -8.74
N SER A 251 3.96 1.85 -8.27
CA SER A 251 3.69 0.69 -9.12
C SER A 251 2.45 0.91 -9.98
N THR A 252 1.34 1.34 -9.37
CA THR A 252 0.06 1.53 -10.06
C THR A 252 0.13 2.67 -11.08
N LEU A 253 0.70 3.82 -10.72
CA LEU A 253 0.88 4.95 -11.64
C LEU A 253 1.85 4.61 -12.78
N SER A 254 2.93 3.88 -12.50
CA SER A 254 3.86 3.43 -13.55
C SER A 254 3.16 2.52 -14.55
N ALA A 255 2.27 1.63 -14.09
CA ALA A 255 1.47 0.77 -14.94
C ALA A 255 0.46 1.56 -15.79
N ALA A 256 -0.24 2.53 -15.19
CA ALA A 256 -1.19 3.40 -15.88
C ALA A 256 -0.52 4.26 -16.98
N LEU A 257 0.74 4.64 -16.77
CA LEU A 257 1.55 5.39 -17.74
C LEU A 257 2.35 4.50 -18.70
N GLU A 258 2.14 3.18 -18.66
CA GLU A 258 2.83 2.18 -19.49
C GLU A 258 4.36 2.19 -19.34
N LEU A 259 4.85 2.55 -18.14
CA LEU A 259 6.27 2.59 -17.80
C LEU A 259 6.70 1.31 -17.10
N ALA A 260 7.59 0.54 -17.74
CA ALA A 260 8.14 -0.66 -17.14
C ALA A 260 9.03 -0.33 -15.92
N PRO A 261 9.02 -1.15 -14.84
CA PRO A 261 9.82 -0.89 -13.65
C PRO A 261 11.32 -0.66 -13.89
N PRO A 262 12.02 -1.42 -14.76
CA PRO A 262 13.43 -1.15 -15.06
C PRO A 262 13.64 0.22 -15.71
N ARG A 263 12.68 0.71 -16.49
CA ARG A 263 12.76 2.03 -17.12
C ARG A 263 12.59 3.14 -16.09
N LEU A 264 11.72 2.95 -15.10
CA LEU A 264 11.53 3.89 -14.00
C LEU A 264 12.81 4.04 -13.16
N VAL A 265 13.50 2.93 -12.87
CA VAL A 265 14.80 2.95 -12.18
C VAL A 265 15.84 3.74 -12.98
N GLN A 266 15.96 3.47 -14.29
CA GLN A 266 16.88 4.22 -15.14
C GLN A 266 16.54 5.72 -15.17
N LEU A 267 15.25 6.07 -15.24
CA LEU A 267 14.79 7.46 -15.20
C LEU A 267 15.21 8.14 -13.90
N GLN A 268 15.12 7.46 -12.76
CA GLN A 268 15.57 8.01 -11.47
C GLN A 268 17.09 8.22 -11.40
N GLU A 269 17.89 7.41 -12.08
CA GLU A 269 19.34 7.60 -12.20
C GLU A 269 19.66 8.81 -13.09
N ASP A 270 19.07 8.83 -14.29
CA ASP A 270 19.22 9.92 -15.27
C ASP A 270 18.79 11.27 -14.67
N LEU A 271 17.68 11.27 -13.91
CA LEU A 271 17.12 12.44 -13.23
C LEU A 271 18.12 13.05 -12.24
N LEU A 272 18.77 12.22 -11.41
CA LEU A 272 19.72 12.73 -10.41
C LEU A 272 20.90 13.44 -11.05
N SER A 273 21.49 12.82 -12.08
CA SER A 273 22.60 13.41 -12.82
C SER A 273 22.19 14.72 -13.49
N ALA A 274 21.05 14.73 -14.20
CA ALA A 274 20.53 15.92 -14.85
C ALA A 274 20.20 17.04 -13.83
N PHE A 275 19.61 16.68 -12.70
CA PHE A 275 19.22 17.62 -11.66
C PHE A 275 20.43 18.33 -11.04
N ILE A 276 21.51 17.60 -10.75
CA ILE A 276 22.72 18.19 -10.16
C ILE A 276 23.33 19.25 -11.08
N GLU A 277 23.41 18.96 -12.38
CA GLU A 277 23.91 19.92 -13.36
C GLU A 277 22.99 21.14 -13.47
N GLU A 278 21.68 20.89 -13.51
CA GLU A 278 20.68 21.94 -13.71
C GLU A 278 20.57 22.88 -12.50
N ALA A 279 20.47 22.34 -11.29
CA ALA A 279 20.35 23.15 -10.08
C ALA A 279 21.63 23.98 -9.84
N LYS A 280 22.82 23.44 -10.16
CA LYS A 280 24.07 24.20 -10.14
C LYS A 280 24.04 25.37 -11.14
N PHE A 281 23.52 25.13 -12.35
CA PHE A 281 23.42 26.15 -13.37
C PHE A 281 22.39 27.24 -13.02
N LEU A 282 21.27 26.86 -12.41
CA LEU A 282 20.20 27.76 -11.98
C LEU A 282 20.47 28.48 -10.65
N GLU A 283 21.65 28.26 -10.03
CA GLU A 283 21.97 28.78 -8.69
C GLU A 283 20.95 28.37 -7.62
N ILE A 284 20.26 27.25 -7.83
CA ILE A 284 19.43 26.64 -6.80
C ILE A 284 20.38 25.84 -5.92
N GLU A 285 20.52 26.29 -4.67
CA GLU A 285 21.39 25.64 -3.72
C GLU A 285 20.86 24.22 -3.41
N ILE A 286 21.61 23.20 -3.82
CA ILE A 286 21.21 21.79 -3.68
C ILE A 286 21.37 21.32 -2.22
N GLY A 287 22.03 22.12 -1.39
CA GLY A 287 22.48 21.79 -0.04
C GLY A 287 23.95 21.38 -0.05
N SER A 288 24.61 21.47 1.11
CA SER A 288 26.01 21.04 1.24
C SER A 288 26.14 19.51 1.08
N PRO A 289 27.34 18.99 0.74
CA PRO A 289 27.58 17.55 0.75
C PRO A 289 27.21 16.91 2.09
N GLU A 290 27.44 17.60 3.22
CA GLU A 290 27.01 17.12 4.54
C GLU A 290 25.48 17.05 4.65
N GLU A 291 24.75 18.05 4.18
CA GLU A 291 23.28 18.05 4.21
C GLU A 291 22.69 16.92 3.34
N LEU A 292 23.27 16.69 2.17
CA LEU A 292 22.89 15.58 1.29
C LEU A 292 23.17 14.22 1.94
N LEU A 293 24.31 14.07 2.62
CA LEU A 293 24.65 12.85 3.36
C LEU A 293 23.73 12.63 4.57
N ILE A 294 23.37 13.69 5.29
CA ILE A 294 22.42 13.63 6.40
C ILE A 294 21.04 13.17 5.89
N GLU A 295 20.58 13.74 4.78
CA GLU A 295 19.30 13.35 4.17
C GLU A 295 19.33 11.90 3.68
N ALA A 296 20.39 11.48 2.99
CA ALA A 296 20.56 10.10 2.55
C ALA A 296 20.58 9.11 3.72
N ASN A 297 21.32 9.41 4.79
CA ASN A 297 21.36 8.59 6.00
C ASN A 297 19.99 8.50 6.68
N ARG A 298 19.22 9.60 6.68
CA ARG A 298 17.86 9.60 7.22
C ARG A 298 16.91 8.72 6.42
N ILE A 299 16.99 8.77 5.09
CA ILE A 299 16.21 7.89 4.20
C ILE A 299 16.56 6.42 4.47
N ILE A 300 17.86 6.09 4.54
CA ILE A 300 18.32 4.73 4.86
C ILE A 300 17.81 4.26 6.23
N TYR A 301 17.87 5.13 7.24
CA TYR A 301 17.39 4.79 8.58
C TYR A 301 15.87 4.59 8.61
N SER A 302 15.11 5.41 7.89
CA SER A 302 13.67 5.22 7.70
C SER A 302 13.37 3.87 7.03
N HIS A 303 14.11 3.53 5.96
CA HIS A 303 13.99 2.23 5.28
C HIS A 303 14.29 1.07 6.22
N TYR A 304 15.33 1.18 7.04
CA TYR A 304 15.68 0.17 8.03
C TYR A 304 14.53 -0.06 9.04
N LEU A 305 13.95 1.02 9.58
CA LEU A 305 12.82 0.92 10.52
C LEU A 305 11.58 0.28 9.88
N SER A 306 11.24 0.64 8.63
CA SER A 306 10.11 0.02 7.93
C SER A 306 10.33 -1.47 7.69
N VAL A 307 11.55 -1.89 7.31
CA VAL A 307 11.87 -3.31 7.15
C VAL A 307 11.77 -4.06 8.49
N GLU A 308 12.28 -3.50 9.58
CA GLU A 308 12.14 -4.09 10.93
C GLU A 308 10.66 -4.25 11.33
N ASN A 309 9.82 -3.25 11.06
CA ASN A 309 8.38 -3.32 11.31
C ASN A 309 7.71 -4.44 10.50
N LEU A 310 7.97 -4.51 9.19
CA LEU A 310 7.44 -5.56 8.31
C LEU A 310 7.89 -6.96 8.75
N LEU A 311 9.15 -7.12 9.16
CA LEU A 311 9.66 -8.38 9.68
C LEU A 311 8.98 -8.76 11.00
N SER A 312 8.73 -7.78 11.88
CA SER A 312 8.00 -7.99 13.13
C SER A 312 6.56 -8.42 12.87
N GLU A 313 5.88 -7.76 11.94
CA GLU A 313 4.52 -8.12 11.56
C GLU A 313 4.43 -9.49 10.89
N ASN A 314 5.37 -9.83 10.00
CA ASN A 314 5.47 -11.15 9.41
C ASN A 314 5.65 -12.24 10.49
N ARG A 315 6.53 -12.02 11.49
CA ARG A 315 6.67 -12.94 12.63
C ARG A 315 5.35 -13.11 13.40
N ARG A 316 4.61 -12.01 13.63
CA ARG A 316 3.28 -12.06 14.27
C ARG A 316 2.29 -12.88 13.46
N MET A 317 2.17 -12.61 12.15
CA MET A 317 1.28 -13.36 11.25
C MET A 317 1.64 -14.85 11.20
N GLN A 318 2.94 -15.19 11.17
CA GLN A 318 3.38 -16.59 11.20
C GLN A 318 2.95 -17.30 12.50
N GLN A 319 3.02 -16.63 13.65
CA GLN A 319 2.54 -17.18 14.92
C GLN A 319 1.02 -17.40 14.91
N GLU A 320 0.25 -16.46 14.37
CA GLU A 320 -1.21 -16.58 14.24
C GLU A 320 -1.60 -17.74 13.31
N VAL A 321 -0.94 -17.86 12.16
CA VAL A 321 -1.16 -18.97 11.21
C VAL A 321 -0.81 -20.31 11.85
N ALA A 322 0.32 -20.42 12.55
CA ALA A 322 0.73 -21.65 13.23
C ALA A 322 -0.31 -22.07 14.30
N ARG A 323 -0.80 -21.11 15.08
CA ARG A 323 -1.86 -21.35 16.08
C ARG A 323 -3.15 -21.84 15.42
N ALA A 324 -3.61 -21.17 14.36
CA ALA A 324 -4.82 -21.56 13.64
C ALA A 324 -4.70 -22.96 13.02
N GLN A 325 -3.53 -23.32 12.48
CA GLN A 325 -3.26 -24.67 11.97
C GLN A 325 -3.30 -25.72 13.08
N MET A 326 -2.75 -25.44 14.27
CA MET A 326 -2.80 -26.34 15.41
C MET A 326 -4.23 -26.56 15.92
N GLU A 327 -5.04 -25.49 16.01
CA GLU A 327 -6.45 -25.57 16.37
C GLU A 327 -7.24 -26.41 15.34
N LYS A 328 -6.99 -26.20 14.05
CA LYS A 328 -7.59 -26.99 12.97
C LYS A 328 -7.20 -28.47 13.04
N ALA A 329 -5.91 -28.78 13.21
CA ALA A 329 -5.43 -30.16 13.35
C ALA A 329 -6.05 -30.86 14.56
N THR A 330 -6.21 -30.14 15.68
CA THR A 330 -6.89 -30.65 16.88
C THR A 330 -8.36 -30.96 16.61
N LEU A 331 -9.06 -30.09 15.87
CA LEU A 331 -10.46 -30.30 15.49
C LEU A 331 -10.62 -31.50 14.53
N GLU A 332 -9.72 -31.65 13.56
CA GLU A 332 -9.70 -32.78 12.64
C GLU A 332 -9.44 -34.10 13.37
N ALA A 333 -8.48 -34.11 14.31
CA ALA A 333 -8.25 -35.27 15.18
C ALA A 333 -9.52 -35.61 15.98
N LEU A 334 -10.18 -34.61 16.58
CA LEU A 334 -11.43 -34.81 17.32
C LEU A 334 -12.55 -35.37 16.42
N LYS A 335 -12.68 -34.88 15.18
CA LYS A 335 -13.65 -35.41 14.20
C LYS A 335 -13.37 -36.87 13.85
N THR A 336 -12.11 -37.21 13.57
CA THR A 336 -11.68 -38.59 13.29
C THR A 336 -11.99 -39.51 14.47
N ILE A 337 -11.64 -39.08 15.69
CA ILE A 337 -11.96 -39.82 16.94
C ILE A 337 -13.47 -40.05 17.06
N THR A 338 -14.28 -39.01 16.83
CA THR A 338 -15.75 -39.09 16.91
C THR A 338 -16.34 -40.04 15.85
N ALA A 339 -15.81 -40.01 14.62
CA ALA A 339 -16.25 -40.89 13.55
C ALA A 339 -15.92 -42.36 13.85
N THR A 340 -14.69 -42.63 14.29
CA THR A 340 -14.24 -43.97 14.70
C THR A 340 -15.08 -44.50 15.86
N PHE A 341 -15.36 -43.66 16.86
CA PHE A 341 -16.25 -44.00 17.96
C PHE A 341 -17.65 -44.43 17.49
N ASN A 342 -18.29 -43.58 16.68
CA ASN A 342 -19.63 -43.86 16.15
C ASN A 342 -19.67 -45.19 15.38
N HIS A 343 -18.63 -45.50 14.60
CA HIS A 343 -18.52 -46.78 13.90
C HIS A 343 -18.51 -47.98 14.86
N TYR A 344 -17.69 -47.94 15.92
CA TYR A 344 -17.65 -49.02 16.92
C TYR A 344 -18.97 -49.19 17.67
N ILE A 345 -19.60 -48.09 18.09
CA ILE A 345 -20.91 -48.13 18.77
C ILE A 345 -21.99 -48.72 17.88
N ASN A 346 -22.07 -48.28 16.61
CA ASN A 346 -23.07 -48.77 15.67
C ASN A 346 -22.91 -50.27 15.41
N ASN A 347 -21.68 -50.75 15.22
CA ASN A 347 -21.40 -52.17 15.00
C ASN A 347 -21.76 -53.03 16.21
N ALA A 348 -21.36 -52.59 17.42
CA ALA A 348 -21.70 -53.28 18.65
C ALA A 348 -23.22 -53.29 18.88
N SER A 349 -23.90 -52.17 18.65
CA SER A 349 -25.36 -52.05 18.80
C SER A 349 -26.12 -52.94 17.82
N ALA A 350 -25.71 -52.98 16.55
CA ALA A 350 -26.30 -53.86 15.54
C ALA A 350 -26.13 -55.34 15.91
N THR A 351 -24.95 -55.71 16.40
CA THR A 351 -24.65 -57.07 16.88
C THR A 351 -25.54 -57.43 18.07
N ILE A 352 -25.63 -56.56 19.08
CA ILE A 352 -26.47 -56.75 20.26
C ILE A 352 -27.93 -56.90 19.86
N LEU A 353 -28.45 -56.00 19.03
CA LEU A 353 -29.85 -56.01 18.58
C LEU A 353 -30.19 -57.29 17.82
N GLY A 354 -29.36 -57.70 16.86
CA GLY A 354 -29.57 -58.91 16.08
C GLY A 354 -29.59 -60.16 16.95
N ARG A 355 -28.69 -60.25 17.95
CA ARG A 355 -28.66 -61.37 18.91
C ARG A 355 -29.84 -61.34 19.88
N ALA A 356 -30.26 -60.16 20.34
CA ALA A 356 -31.42 -60.01 21.20
C ALA A 356 -32.72 -60.43 20.48
N GLN A 357 -32.87 -60.08 19.21
CA GLN A 357 -34.01 -60.52 18.38
C GLN A 357 -34.05 -62.04 18.20
N LEU A 358 -32.90 -62.69 18.01
CA LEU A 358 -32.82 -64.15 17.94
C LEU A 358 -33.25 -64.81 19.25
N ILE A 359 -32.83 -64.26 20.39
CA ILE A 359 -33.26 -64.73 21.71
C ILE A 359 -34.78 -64.53 21.89
N GLU A 360 -35.32 -63.37 21.52
CA GLU A 360 -36.74 -63.06 21.61
C GLU A 360 -37.61 -64.00 20.74
N LEU A 361 -37.15 -64.29 19.52
CA LEU A 361 -37.83 -65.22 18.61
C LEU A 361 -37.94 -66.62 19.22
N LYS A 362 -36.87 -67.11 19.85
CA LYS A 362 -36.83 -68.43 20.51
C LYS A 362 -37.69 -68.51 21.76
N ILE A 363 -37.72 -67.44 22.56
CA ILE A 363 -38.62 -67.34 23.72
C ILE A 363 -40.08 -67.38 23.26
N LYS A 364 -40.41 -66.74 22.13
CA LYS A 364 -41.78 -66.77 21.57
C LYS A 364 -42.17 -68.11 20.92
N SER A 365 -41.23 -68.95 20.51
CA SER A 365 -41.50 -70.26 19.89
C SER A 365 -41.64 -71.42 20.88
N ASP A 366 -41.64 -71.15 22.19
CA ASP A 366 -41.74 -72.14 23.30
C ASP A 366 -40.62 -73.21 23.30
N GLU A 367 -39.53 -72.95 22.58
CA GLU A 367 -38.26 -73.68 22.67
C GLU A 367 -37.48 -73.17 23.90
N ILE A 368 -38.02 -73.38 25.10
CA ILE A 368 -37.40 -72.89 26.36
C ILE A 368 -36.16 -73.74 26.73
N GLY A 369 -35.94 -74.89 26.08
CA GLY A 369 -34.69 -75.62 26.17
C GLY A 369 -33.61 -74.97 25.31
N ASP A 370 -32.39 -74.81 25.84
CA ASP A 370 -31.18 -74.47 25.08
C ASP A 370 -30.32 -75.71 24.80
N PRO A 371 -30.82 -76.74 24.08
CA PRO A 371 -30.12 -78.01 23.92
C PRO A 371 -28.80 -77.89 23.13
N ASN A 372 -28.63 -76.81 22.35
CA ASN A 372 -27.45 -76.55 21.52
C ASN A 372 -26.56 -75.41 22.05
N GLY A 373 -26.88 -74.78 23.18
CA GLY A 373 -26.10 -73.66 23.75
C GLY A 373 -26.13 -72.36 22.94
N GLU A 374 -27.12 -72.21 22.06
CA GLU A 374 -27.22 -71.08 21.12
C GLU A 374 -27.69 -69.80 21.82
N ALA A 375 -28.57 -69.90 22.83
CA ALA A 375 -29.01 -68.75 23.62
C ALA A 375 -27.89 -68.25 24.54
N ALA A 376 -27.15 -69.18 25.18
CA ALA A 376 -25.94 -68.86 25.92
C ALA A 376 -24.86 -68.21 25.01
N GLY A 377 -24.67 -68.71 23.79
CA GLY A 377 -23.77 -68.13 22.80
C GLY A 377 -24.18 -66.71 22.39
N ALA A 378 -25.46 -66.48 22.11
CA ALA A 378 -25.99 -65.16 21.78
C ALA A 378 -25.82 -64.16 22.95
N MET A 379 -26.05 -64.59 24.19
CA MET A 379 -25.83 -63.78 25.39
C MET A 379 -24.35 -63.44 25.59
N SER A 380 -23.44 -64.39 25.35
CA SER A 380 -21.99 -64.14 25.39
C SER A 380 -21.59 -63.05 24.38
N THR A 381 -22.10 -63.11 23.15
CA THR A 381 -21.83 -62.08 22.13
C THR A 381 -22.40 -60.71 22.50
N ILE A 382 -23.56 -60.66 23.17
CA ILE A 382 -24.12 -59.40 23.69
C ILE A 382 -23.21 -58.81 24.76
N VAL A 383 -22.76 -59.62 25.71
CA VAL A 383 -21.83 -59.20 26.78
C VAL A 383 -20.51 -58.69 26.19
N GLU A 384 -19.97 -59.37 25.18
CA GLU A 384 -18.78 -58.92 24.44
C GLU A 384 -19.00 -57.57 23.74
N GLY A 385 -20.17 -57.36 23.13
CA GLY A 385 -20.55 -56.09 22.53
C GLY A 385 -20.59 -54.95 23.55
N VAL A 386 -21.19 -55.18 24.72
CA VAL A 386 -21.25 -54.20 25.82
C VAL A 386 -19.87 -53.91 26.40
N ASN A 387 -19.02 -54.92 26.57
CA ASN A 387 -17.64 -54.75 27.03
C ASN A 387 -16.81 -53.94 26.03
N THR A 388 -17.00 -54.19 24.73
CA THR A 388 -16.36 -53.41 23.66
C THR A 388 -16.77 -51.93 23.75
N ILE A 389 -18.06 -51.64 23.87
CA ILE A 389 -18.57 -50.26 24.05
C ILE A 389 -17.94 -49.61 25.29
N THR A 390 -17.91 -50.32 26.41
CA THR A 390 -17.39 -49.82 27.69
C THR A 390 -15.88 -49.51 27.60
N SER A 391 -15.10 -50.37 26.95
CA SER A 391 -13.67 -50.17 26.73
C SER A 391 -13.39 -48.95 25.86
N VAL A 392 -14.18 -48.78 24.79
CA VAL A 392 -14.04 -47.62 23.89
C VAL A 392 -14.41 -46.31 24.62
N ILE A 393 -15.45 -46.31 25.46
CA ILE A 393 -15.83 -45.14 26.27
C ILE A 393 -14.74 -44.78 27.30
N ALA A 394 -14.12 -45.78 27.95
CA ALA A 394 -13.05 -45.55 28.90
C ALA A 394 -11.82 -44.87 28.26
N GLU A 395 -11.43 -45.30 27.06
CA GLU A 395 -10.31 -44.70 26.31
C GLU A 395 -10.64 -43.24 25.87
N LEU A 396 -11.90 -42.98 25.48
CA LEU A 396 -12.35 -41.61 25.17
C LEU A 396 -12.34 -40.68 26.40
N GLN A 397 -12.70 -41.20 27.57
CA GLN A 397 -12.66 -40.45 28.82
C GLN A 397 -11.23 -40.04 29.20
N GLU A 398 -10.23 -40.89 28.96
CA GLU A 398 -8.82 -40.51 29.13
C GLU A 398 -8.42 -39.36 28.19
N LEU A 399 -8.81 -39.43 26.91
CA LEU A 399 -8.51 -38.36 25.93
C LEU A 399 -9.15 -37.02 26.31
N THR A 400 -10.38 -37.02 26.84
CA THR A 400 -11.03 -35.77 27.28
C THR A 400 -10.37 -35.11 28.49
N LYS A 401 -9.61 -35.84 29.33
CA LYS A 401 -8.86 -35.27 30.45
C LYS A 401 -7.62 -34.47 30.02
N PHE A 402 -7.13 -34.67 28.79
CA PHE A 402 -6.02 -33.89 28.23
C PHE A 402 -6.38 -32.45 27.82
N LYS A 403 -7.66 -32.06 27.89
CA LYS A 403 -8.10 -30.68 27.62
C LYS A 403 -7.60 -29.65 28.67
N THR A 404 -6.93 -30.07 29.75
CA THR A 404 -6.51 -29.17 30.85
C THR A 404 -5.00 -28.93 31.00
N THR A 405 -4.15 -29.46 30.12
CA THR A 405 -2.71 -29.14 30.16
C THR A 405 -2.24 -28.59 28.83
N VAL A 406 -1.97 -27.28 28.83
CA VAL A 406 -1.17 -26.60 27.82
C VAL A 406 0.18 -27.31 27.74
N TYR A 407 0.54 -27.85 26.58
CA TYR A 407 1.85 -28.44 26.35
C TYR A 407 2.53 -27.75 25.16
N HIS A 408 3.70 -27.19 25.47
CA HIS A 408 4.76 -26.85 24.52
C HIS A 408 5.50 -28.14 24.10
N ASP A 409 6.07 -28.07 22.91
CA ASP A 409 7.01 -28.98 22.26
C ASP A 409 6.45 -30.32 21.72
N ASP A 410 6.48 -30.38 20.39
CA ASP A 410 6.55 -31.55 19.51
C ASP A 410 5.49 -32.66 19.65
N THR A 411 4.46 -32.50 18.82
CA THR A 411 3.76 -33.51 18.02
C THR A 411 3.88 -34.97 18.49
N TYR A 412 2.93 -35.41 19.34
CA TYR A 412 2.59 -36.83 19.41
C TYR A 412 1.27 -37.07 18.67
N ILE A 413 1.37 -37.67 17.48
CA ILE A 413 0.21 -38.29 16.83
C ILE A 413 -0.14 -39.51 17.69
N ILE A 414 -1.20 -39.40 18.52
CA ILE A 414 -1.70 -40.52 19.29
C ILE A 414 -2.32 -41.52 18.31
N ASP A 415 -1.63 -42.64 18.04
CA ASP A 415 -2.15 -43.77 17.25
C ASP A 415 -3.21 -44.54 18.05
N LEU A 416 -4.38 -43.92 18.17
CA LEU A 416 -5.50 -44.47 18.93
C LEU A 416 -6.07 -45.74 18.28
N GLU A 417 -6.04 -45.80 16.94
CA GLU A 417 -6.49 -46.98 16.19
C GLU A 417 -5.62 -48.20 16.51
N GLY A 418 -4.29 -48.03 16.51
CA GLY A 418 -3.35 -49.06 16.93
C GLY A 418 -3.52 -49.47 18.39
N ARG A 419 -3.78 -48.52 19.31
CA ARG A 419 -4.01 -48.82 20.74
C ARG A 419 -5.32 -49.56 20.99
N LEU A 420 -6.42 -49.10 20.41
CA LEU A 420 -7.74 -49.76 20.50
C LEU A 420 -7.69 -51.17 19.91
N LYS A 421 -7.06 -51.33 18.74
CA LYS A 421 -6.90 -52.64 18.10
C LYS A 421 -6.10 -53.61 18.98
N LYS A 422 -4.99 -53.15 19.58
CA LYS A 422 -4.19 -53.98 20.52
C LYS A 422 -4.99 -54.42 21.74
N GLN A 423 -5.82 -53.56 22.34
CA GLN A 423 -6.65 -53.94 23.48
C GLN A 423 -7.80 -54.88 23.10
N LEU A 424 -8.49 -54.61 21.98
CA LEU A 424 -9.53 -55.48 21.44
C LEU A 424 -8.99 -56.88 21.14
N ASP A 425 -7.82 -56.98 20.52
CA ASP A 425 -7.14 -58.24 20.27
C ASP A 425 -6.79 -58.98 21.58
N HIS A 426 -6.48 -58.24 22.66
CA HIS A 426 -6.16 -58.82 23.96
C HIS A 426 -7.40 -59.40 24.65
N LEU A 427 -8.55 -58.73 24.54
CA LEU A 427 -9.84 -59.19 25.04
C LEU A 427 -10.33 -60.45 24.30
N GLN A 428 -10.11 -60.50 22.99
CA GLN A 428 -10.42 -61.67 22.16
C GLN A 428 -9.49 -62.87 22.45
N ARG A 429 -8.19 -62.64 22.71
CA ARG A 429 -7.22 -63.71 23.00
C ARG A 429 -7.34 -64.29 24.42
N GLY A 430 -7.74 -63.50 25.41
CA GLY A 430 -7.89 -63.94 26.80
C GLY A 430 -8.91 -65.07 26.99
N HIS A 431 -9.90 -65.20 26.09
CA HIS A 431 -10.98 -66.18 26.22
C HIS A 431 -10.70 -67.53 25.56
N SER A 432 -9.76 -67.62 24.60
CA SER A 432 -9.41 -68.91 23.98
C SER A 432 -8.65 -69.86 24.93
N ALA A 433 -8.10 -69.35 26.05
CA ALA A 433 -7.39 -70.16 27.04
C ALA A 433 -8.32 -70.80 28.10
N ALA A 434 -9.57 -70.32 28.23
CA ALA A 434 -10.49 -70.81 29.26
C ALA A 434 -11.32 -72.05 28.83
N ALA A 435 -11.26 -72.47 27.56
CA ALA A 435 -12.09 -73.55 27.02
C ALA A 435 -11.46 -74.96 27.03
N VAL A 436 -10.27 -75.18 27.62
CA VAL A 436 -9.53 -76.47 27.52
C VAL A 436 -9.21 -77.12 28.89
N ALA A 437 -9.98 -76.87 29.95
CA ALA A 437 -9.83 -77.60 31.21
C ALA A 437 -10.81 -78.80 31.28
N LYS A 438 -10.31 -80.02 30.99
CA LYS A 438 -11.02 -81.29 31.26
C LYS A 438 -11.16 -81.53 32.78
N PRO A 439 -12.25 -82.17 33.26
CA PRO A 439 -12.47 -82.41 34.69
C PRO A 439 -11.60 -83.57 35.22
N PRO A 440 -11.37 -83.64 36.55
CA PRO A 440 -10.46 -84.61 37.16
C PRO A 440 -11.09 -86.02 37.28
N PRO A 441 -10.29 -87.10 37.32
CA PRO A 441 -10.82 -88.43 37.63
C PRO A 441 -11.16 -88.53 39.13
N GLN A 442 -12.32 -89.14 39.40
CA GLN A 442 -12.78 -89.49 40.75
C GLN A 442 -11.98 -90.66 41.34
N SER A 443 -11.88 -90.63 42.67
CA SER A 443 -11.09 -91.46 43.58
C SER A 443 -11.47 -92.93 43.68
N THR A 444 -10.46 -93.79 43.90
CA THR A 444 -10.42 -94.81 44.98
C THR A 444 -9.00 -94.93 45.50
#